data_AF-A0A2G5HD27-F1
#
_entry.id   AF-A0A2G5HD27-F1
#
_cell.length_a   1.000
_cell.length_b   1.000
_cell.length_c   1.000
_cell.angle_alpha   90.00
_cell.angle_beta   90.00
_cell.angle_gamma   90.00
#
_symmetry.space_group_name_H-M   'P 1'
#
loop_
_entity.id
_entity.type
_entity.pdbx_description
1 polymer ?
#
loop_
_entity_poly.entity_id
_entity_poly.type
_entity_poly.pdbx_seq_one_letter_code
_entity_poly.pdbx_strand_id
1 'polypeptide(L)'
;MRFTVLLLAAAQTVTSAVVQRALPVEFGCTPCSPNDGPHYDAAAKATAEIDPALLAEGKASFDQTFDAGYHPALCDAHPVNCITGAAGVTWTGTPGLTAPLGRWRRKDGTDTIAWGYWQQTLQWTGAGGSGTTYNAHCTILTCVKGRMQATIGTESIKGDGKTDDSAENICGCFPKDLDADITFSLF
;
A
#
# COMPACT_ATOMS: atom_id res chain seq x y z
N MET A 1 27.42 49.35 29.97
CA MET A 1 27.07 49.01 28.57
C MET A 1 26.40 47.64 28.57
N ARG A 2 25.10 47.58 28.26
CA ARG A 2 24.35 46.31 28.13
C ARG A 2 24.22 46.01 26.63
N PHE A 3 24.77 44.88 26.19
CA PHE A 3 24.55 44.36 24.84
C PHE A 3 23.28 43.51 24.84
N THR A 4 22.25 44.00 24.15
CA THR A 4 21.05 43.23 23.86
C THR A 4 21.29 42.51 22.53
N VAL A 5 21.51 41.20 22.57
CA VAL A 5 21.60 40.37 21.37
C VAL A 5 20.18 39.95 21.00
N LEU A 6 19.64 40.50 19.92
CA LEU A 6 18.43 39.98 19.28
C LEU A 6 18.80 38.69 18.51
N LEU A 7 18.34 37.54 18.98
CA LEU A 7 18.25 36.34 18.15
C LEU A 7 17.01 36.47 17.25
N LEU A 8 17.21 36.66 15.95
CA LEU A 8 16.18 36.37 14.95
C LEU A 8 16.09 34.84 14.81
N ALA A 9 15.01 34.25 15.32
CA ALA A 9 14.64 32.88 14.97
C ALA A 9 14.06 32.89 13.55
N ALA A 10 14.83 32.41 12.58
CA ALA A 10 14.32 32.11 11.25
C ALA A 10 13.44 30.86 11.37
N ALA A 11 12.12 31.05 11.37
CA ALA A 11 11.17 29.96 11.17
C ALA A 11 11.30 29.48 9.71
N GLN A 12 12.12 28.46 9.48
CA GLN A 12 12.09 27.74 8.21
C GLN A 12 10.78 26.95 8.19
N THR A 13 9.78 27.48 7.48
CA THR A 13 8.64 26.69 7.02
C THR A 13 9.19 25.61 6.09
N VAL A 14 9.35 24.40 6.63
CA VAL A 14 9.54 23.21 5.81
C VAL A 14 8.21 22.97 5.13
N THR A 15 8.01 23.58 3.97
CA THR A 15 6.99 23.09 3.03
C THR A 15 7.46 21.70 2.64
N SER A 16 6.84 20.68 3.23
CA SER A 16 6.95 19.30 2.78
C SER A 16 6.46 19.25 1.34
N ALA A 17 7.35 19.53 0.39
CA ALA A 17 7.14 19.14 -0.98
C ALA A 17 7.04 17.62 -0.93
N VAL A 18 5.82 17.11 -1.05
CA VAL A 18 5.60 15.72 -1.44
C VAL A 18 6.34 15.61 -2.76
N VAL A 19 7.56 15.08 -2.71
CA VAL A 19 8.35 14.81 -3.91
C VAL A 19 7.49 13.85 -4.70
N GLN A 20 6.87 14.36 -5.76
CA GLN A 20 6.14 13.58 -6.75
C GLN A 20 7.15 12.54 -7.22
N ARG A 21 7.07 11.31 -6.69
CA ARG A 21 7.82 10.20 -7.26
C ARG A 21 7.19 10.02 -8.63
N ALA A 22 7.89 10.47 -9.67
CA ALA A 22 7.42 10.32 -11.03
C ALA A 22 7.06 8.84 -11.24
N LEU A 23 5.78 8.60 -11.53
CA LEU A 23 5.30 7.26 -11.83
C LEU A 23 6.06 6.73 -13.07
N PRO A 24 6.43 5.45 -13.09
CA PRO A 24 7.15 4.85 -14.22
C PRO A 24 6.20 4.73 -15.43
N VAL A 25 6.29 5.70 -16.35
CA VAL A 25 5.48 5.76 -17.57
C VAL A 25 5.71 4.57 -18.49
N GLU A 26 6.89 3.94 -18.40
CA GLU A 26 7.25 2.73 -19.14
C GLU A 26 6.37 1.51 -18.81
N PHE A 27 5.70 1.51 -17.66
CA PHE A 27 4.74 0.46 -17.26
C PHE A 27 3.28 0.88 -17.51
N GLY A 28 3.05 2.00 -18.20
CA GLY A 28 1.72 2.52 -18.51
C GLY A 28 1.08 3.31 -17.36
N CYS A 29 1.83 3.62 -16.30
CA CYS A 29 1.29 4.39 -15.18
C CYS A 29 0.98 5.82 -15.62
N THR A 30 -0.28 6.23 -15.43
CA THR A 30 -0.75 7.59 -15.67
C THR A 30 -1.40 8.12 -14.39
N PRO A 31 -0.94 9.25 -13.84
CA PRO A 31 -1.61 9.86 -12.68
C PRO A 31 -2.96 10.47 -13.10
N CYS A 32 -3.90 10.65 -12.17
CA CYS A 32 -5.19 11.31 -12.44
C CYS A 32 -5.06 12.77 -12.89
N SER A 33 -4.00 13.48 -12.48
CA SER A 33 -3.77 14.88 -12.85
C SER A 33 -2.31 15.25 -12.54
N PRO A 34 -1.71 16.21 -13.28
CA PRO A 34 -0.41 16.81 -12.93
C PRO A 34 -0.39 17.44 -11.53
N ASN A 35 -1.56 17.88 -11.05
CA ASN A 35 -1.77 18.32 -9.67
C ASN A 35 -2.69 17.30 -8.96
N ASP A 36 -2.07 16.43 -8.17
CA ASP A 36 -2.72 15.30 -7.52
C ASP A 36 -3.10 15.59 -6.06
N GLY A 37 -2.72 16.75 -5.52
CA GLY A 37 -3.06 17.20 -4.17
C GLY A 37 -4.56 17.16 -3.84
N PRO A 38 -5.47 17.63 -4.72
CA PRO A 38 -6.91 17.50 -4.48
C PRO A 38 -7.38 16.04 -4.36
N HIS A 39 -6.75 15.09 -5.06
CA HIS A 39 -7.07 13.67 -4.96
C HIS A 39 -6.54 13.07 -3.66
N TYR A 40 -5.35 13.49 -3.21
CA TYR A 40 -4.84 13.15 -1.89
C TYR A 40 -5.79 13.63 -0.78
N ASP A 41 -6.18 14.91 -0.80
CA ASP A 41 -7.05 15.50 0.20
C ASP A 41 -8.42 14.79 0.24
N ALA A 42 -8.95 14.46 -0.94
CA ALA A 42 -10.19 13.68 -1.04
C ALA A 42 -10.05 12.27 -0.44
N ALA A 43 -8.97 11.56 -0.74
CA ALA A 43 -8.71 10.22 -0.19
C ALA A 43 -8.48 10.26 1.33
N ALA A 44 -7.75 11.25 1.83
CA ALA A 44 -7.52 11.44 3.26
C ALA A 44 -8.83 11.77 3.99
N LYS A 45 -9.67 12.64 3.41
CA LYS A 45 -11.00 12.95 3.95
C LYS A 45 -11.89 11.71 3.96
N ALA A 46 -11.98 10.98 2.86
CA ALA A 46 -12.81 9.78 2.76
C ALA A 46 -12.34 8.69 3.74
N THR A 47 -11.03 8.52 3.93
CA THR A 47 -10.47 7.61 4.96
C THR A 47 -10.90 8.02 6.37
N ALA A 48 -10.97 9.32 6.66
CA ALA A 48 -11.41 9.83 7.96
C ALA A 48 -12.93 9.67 8.19
N GLU A 49 -13.71 9.43 7.14
CA GLU A 49 -15.16 9.23 7.17
C GLU A 49 -15.56 7.74 7.24
N ILE A 50 -14.59 6.81 7.22
CA ILE A 50 -14.84 5.38 7.42
C ILE A 50 -15.54 5.16 8.77
N ASP A 51 -16.52 4.25 8.79
CA ASP A 51 -17.26 3.89 9.99
C ASP A 51 -16.30 3.58 11.16
N PRO A 52 -16.40 4.33 12.28
CA PRO A 52 -15.57 4.10 13.46
C PRO A 52 -15.63 2.67 14.01
N ALA A 53 -16.75 1.96 13.83
CA ALA A 53 -16.88 0.56 14.24
C ALA A 53 -15.97 -0.36 13.42
N LEU A 54 -15.87 -0.15 12.10
CA LEU A 54 -14.96 -0.90 11.23
C LEU A 54 -13.49 -0.59 11.58
N LEU A 55 -13.17 0.67 11.88
CA LEU A 55 -11.83 1.04 12.33
C LEU A 55 -11.48 0.45 13.70
N ALA A 56 -12.46 0.31 14.60
CA ALA A 56 -12.27 -0.33 15.89
C ALA A 56 -12.02 -1.84 15.73
N GLU A 57 -12.78 -2.53 14.87
CA GLU A 57 -12.52 -3.93 14.51
C GLU A 57 -11.13 -4.10 13.89
N GLY A 58 -10.77 -3.24 12.93
CA GLY A 58 -9.45 -3.23 12.29
C GLY A 58 -8.33 -3.10 13.31
N LYS A 59 -8.44 -2.19 14.29
CA LYS A 59 -7.46 -2.06 15.37
C LYS A 59 -7.39 -3.32 16.25
N ALA A 60 -8.53 -3.92 16.57
CA ALA A 60 -8.58 -5.14 17.38
C ALA A 60 -8.05 -6.38 16.64
N SER A 61 -8.03 -6.36 15.31
CA SER A 61 -7.62 -7.51 14.49
C SER A 61 -6.15 -7.92 14.65
N PHE A 62 -5.26 -6.98 14.99
CA PHE A 62 -3.83 -7.21 15.13
C PHE A 62 -3.47 -8.30 16.17
N ASP A 63 -4.31 -8.44 17.19
CA ASP A 63 -4.13 -9.37 18.31
C ASP A 63 -4.97 -10.65 18.17
N GLN A 64 -5.61 -10.85 17.01
CA GLN A 64 -6.53 -11.95 16.77
C GLN A 64 -6.04 -12.86 15.63
N THR A 65 -6.59 -14.07 15.61
CA THR A 65 -6.44 -15.01 14.50
C THR A 65 -7.82 -15.41 14.01
N PHE A 66 -8.03 -15.32 12.70
CA PHE A 66 -9.32 -15.48 12.05
C PHE A 66 -9.42 -16.83 11.34
N ASP A 67 -10.65 -17.26 11.05
CA ASP A 67 -10.88 -18.48 10.26
C ASP A 67 -10.41 -18.31 8.81
N ALA A 68 -10.08 -19.43 8.16
CA ALA A 68 -9.75 -19.46 6.74
C ALA A 68 -10.91 -18.87 5.92
N GLY A 69 -10.59 -18.05 4.92
CA GLY A 69 -11.59 -17.37 4.09
C GLY A 69 -12.35 -16.22 4.76
N TYR A 70 -12.03 -15.83 6.01
CA TYR A 70 -12.63 -14.63 6.63
C TYR A 70 -12.37 -13.38 5.77
N HIS A 71 -13.43 -12.71 5.34
CA HIS A 71 -13.37 -11.44 4.62
C HIS A 71 -13.62 -10.28 5.58
N PRO A 72 -12.62 -9.41 5.85
CA PRO A 72 -12.82 -8.27 6.72
C PRO A 72 -13.75 -7.24 6.07
N ALA A 73 -14.79 -6.81 6.79
CA ALA A 73 -15.72 -5.78 6.29
C ALA A 73 -15.03 -4.45 5.96
N LEU A 74 -13.88 -4.16 6.59
CA LEU A 74 -13.09 -2.97 6.27
C LEU A 74 -12.54 -3.00 4.82
N CYS A 75 -12.39 -4.18 4.21
CA CYS A 75 -11.96 -4.30 2.82
C CYS A 75 -13.03 -3.85 1.81
N ASP A 76 -14.30 -3.80 2.24
CA ASP A 76 -15.39 -3.28 1.41
C ASP A 76 -15.58 -1.75 1.58
N ALA A 77 -14.81 -1.12 2.48
CA ALA A 77 -14.92 0.31 2.76
C ALA A 77 -14.03 1.12 1.79
N HIS A 78 -14.61 2.15 1.16
CA HIS A 78 -13.84 3.09 0.36
C HIS A 78 -13.21 4.19 1.25
N PRO A 79 -11.96 4.62 1.03
CA PRO A 79 -10.99 4.18 0.02
C PRO A 79 -9.92 3.25 0.65
N VAL A 80 -10.29 2.08 1.15
CA VAL A 80 -9.34 1.14 1.78
C VAL A 80 -8.69 0.26 0.72
N ASN A 81 -7.40 -0.03 0.87
CA ASN A 81 -6.72 -1.04 0.09
C ASN A 81 -6.40 -2.22 0.99
N CYS A 82 -7.07 -3.34 0.73
CA CYS A 82 -6.73 -4.60 1.36
C CYS A 82 -5.72 -5.35 0.50
N ILE A 83 -4.58 -5.69 1.10
CA ILE A 83 -3.53 -6.44 0.44
C ILE A 83 -3.34 -7.74 1.21
N THR A 84 -3.48 -8.85 0.51
CA THR A 84 -3.44 -10.20 1.07
C THR A 84 -2.17 -10.91 0.63
N GLY A 85 -1.36 -11.36 1.58
CA GLY A 85 -0.37 -12.39 1.35
C GLY A 85 -1.01 -13.77 1.47
N ALA A 86 -0.86 -14.61 0.44
CA ALA A 86 -1.20 -16.02 0.54
C ALA A 86 -0.29 -16.74 1.54
N ALA A 87 -0.60 -18.00 1.88
CA ALA A 87 0.24 -18.79 2.77
C ALA A 87 1.70 -18.83 2.29
N GLY A 88 2.64 -18.47 3.17
CA GLY A 88 4.07 -18.37 2.85
C GLY A 88 4.51 -17.05 2.19
N VAL A 89 3.59 -16.09 2.03
CA VAL A 89 3.88 -14.72 1.62
C VAL A 89 3.64 -13.78 2.80
N THR A 90 4.62 -12.93 3.11
CA THR A 90 4.54 -12.01 4.24
C THR A 90 4.87 -10.59 3.82
N TRP A 91 4.20 -9.63 4.44
CA TRP A 91 4.60 -8.23 4.37
C TRP A 91 5.94 -8.06 5.11
N THR A 92 6.88 -7.34 4.50
CA THR A 92 8.26 -7.20 5.02
C THR A 92 8.37 -6.29 6.24
N GLY A 93 7.28 -5.60 6.62
CA GLY A 93 7.30 -4.59 7.67
C GLY A 93 7.76 -3.22 7.19
N THR A 94 8.07 -3.04 5.89
CA THR A 94 8.34 -1.72 5.30
C THR A 94 7.08 -0.86 5.50
N PRO A 95 7.13 0.19 6.36
CA PRO A 95 5.94 0.93 6.74
C PRO A 95 5.29 1.58 5.52
N GLY A 96 3.99 1.85 5.60
CA GLY A 96 3.29 2.71 4.64
C GLY A 96 3.57 4.18 4.91
N LEU A 97 2.90 5.06 4.15
CA LEU A 97 2.85 6.48 4.50
C LEU A 97 2.03 6.67 5.80
N THR A 98 1.03 5.80 5.99
CA THR A 98 0.25 5.72 7.22
C THR A 98 0.41 4.35 7.88
N ALA A 99 0.03 4.27 9.15
CA ALA A 99 -0.15 2.98 9.81
C ALA A 99 -1.25 2.16 9.10
N PRO A 100 -1.16 0.81 9.10
CA PRO A 100 -2.26 -0.01 8.63
C PRO A 100 -3.49 0.18 9.52
N LEU A 101 -4.68 0.14 8.90
CA LEU A 101 -5.97 0.27 9.57
C LEU A 101 -6.40 -1.04 10.26
N GLY A 102 -5.89 -2.17 9.78
CA GLY A 102 -6.13 -3.49 10.35
C GLY A 102 -5.24 -4.56 9.73
N ARG A 103 -5.17 -5.72 10.40
CA ARG A 103 -4.43 -6.91 9.97
C ARG A 103 -5.13 -8.18 10.44
N TRP A 104 -5.55 -9.00 9.49
CA TRP A 104 -6.27 -10.25 9.73
C TRP A 104 -5.41 -11.43 9.31
N ARG A 105 -4.69 -12.00 10.29
CA ARG A 105 -3.99 -13.26 10.14
C ARG A 105 -4.99 -14.41 10.22
N ARG A 106 -5.01 -15.29 9.22
CA ARG A 106 -5.94 -16.42 9.15
C ARG A 106 -5.27 -17.74 9.49
N LYS A 107 -6.07 -18.72 9.93
CA LYS A 107 -5.62 -20.09 10.29
C LYS A 107 -4.98 -20.87 9.13
N ASP A 108 -5.29 -20.52 7.88
CA ASP A 108 -4.68 -21.11 6.68
C ASP A 108 -3.31 -20.50 6.32
N GLY A 109 -2.82 -19.55 7.13
CA GLY A 109 -1.55 -18.87 6.91
C GLY A 109 -1.63 -17.68 5.96
N THR A 110 -2.82 -17.32 5.46
CA THR A 110 -3.02 -16.06 4.74
C THR A 110 -3.05 -14.87 5.70
N ASP A 111 -2.63 -13.70 5.23
CA ASP A 111 -2.55 -12.47 6.02
C ASP A 111 -3.02 -11.29 5.18
N THR A 112 -4.17 -10.71 5.54
CA THR A 112 -4.70 -9.51 4.89
C THR A 112 -4.38 -8.29 5.75
N ILE A 113 -3.83 -7.25 5.15
CA ILE A 113 -3.56 -5.99 5.84
C ILE A 113 -4.27 -4.88 5.07
N ALA A 114 -4.96 -4.00 5.79
CA ALA A 114 -5.69 -2.86 5.24
C ALA A 114 -4.92 -1.57 5.45
N TRP A 115 -4.88 -0.72 4.43
CA TRP A 115 -4.39 0.66 4.51
C TRP A 115 -5.43 1.60 3.92
N GLY A 116 -5.46 2.85 4.37
CA GLY A 116 -6.13 3.89 3.57
C GLY A 116 -5.39 4.07 2.24
N TYR A 117 -6.10 4.45 1.19
CA TYR A 117 -5.49 4.79 -0.10
C TYR A 117 -4.43 5.88 0.05
N TRP A 118 -3.54 5.99 -0.94
CA TRP A 118 -2.41 6.92 -0.97
C TRP A 118 -1.22 6.51 -0.11
N GLN A 119 -0.72 5.30 -0.35
CA GLN A 119 0.43 4.73 0.36
C GLN A 119 1.74 4.90 -0.40
N GLN A 120 2.85 4.89 0.36
CA GLN A 120 4.16 4.61 -0.22
C GLN A 120 4.29 3.14 -0.60
N THR A 121 5.40 2.77 -1.24
CA THR A 121 5.62 1.40 -1.69
C THR A 121 5.60 0.41 -0.51
N LEU A 122 4.66 -0.53 -0.57
CA LEU A 122 4.55 -1.67 0.33
C LEU A 122 5.25 -2.88 -0.31
N GLN A 123 5.83 -3.75 0.51
CA GLN A 123 6.69 -4.84 0.04
C GLN A 123 6.29 -6.17 0.67
N TRP A 124 6.37 -7.23 -0.13
CA TRP A 124 5.93 -8.58 0.19
C TRP A 124 6.99 -9.57 -0.25
N THR A 125 7.22 -10.61 0.54
CA THR A 125 8.22 -11.65 0.23
C THR A 125 7.66 -13.02 0.50
N GLY A 126 8.19 -14.00 -0.24
CA GLY A 126 7.93 -15.41 -0.02
C GLY A 126 9.10 -16.23 -0.53
N ALA A 127 9.02 -17.56 -0.43
CA ALA A 127 10.09 -18.45 -0.87
C ALA A 127 10.36 -18.30 -2.38
N GLY A 128 11.50 -17.68 -2.73
CA GLY A 128 11.94 -17.49 -4.11
C GLY A 128 11.17 -16.42 -4.88
N GLY A 129 10.48 -15.50 -4.20
CA GLY A 129 9.77 -14.41 -4.86
C GLY A 129 9.56 -13.19 -3.97
N SER A 130 9.43 -12.03 -4.60
CA SER A 130 9.09 -10.78 -3.93
C SER A 130 8.09 -9.98 -4.76
N GLY A 131 7.33 -9.13 -4.10
CA GLY A 131 6.33 -8.27 -4.72
C GLY A 131 6.32 -6.91 -4.05
N THR A 132 6.01 -5.88 -4.81
CA THR A 132 5.79 -4.54 -4.30
C THR A 132 4.50 -3.97 -4.86
N THR A 133 3.85 -3.12 -4.08
CA THR A 133 2.71 -2.34 -4.58
C THR A 133 2.80 -0.90 -4.12
N TYR A 134 2.38 -0.01 -4.98
CA TYR A 134 2.33 1.43 -4.74
C TYR A 134 0.96 1.92 -5.17
N ASN A 135 0.13 2.23 -4.18
CA ASN A 135 -1.29 2.54 -4.36
C ASN A 135 -1.51 4.03 -4.08
N ALA A 136 -1.26 4.87 -5.08
CA ALA A 136 -1.36 6.32 -4.95
C ALA A 136 -1.51 6.96 -6.34
N HIS A 137 -1.77 8.27 -6.37
CA HIS A 137 -1.85 9.05 -7.61
C HIS A 137 -2.89 8.51 -8.62
N CYS A 138 -3.97 7.91 -8.12
CA CYS A 138 -5.04 7.28 -8.90
C CYS A 138 -4.58 6.08 -9.75
N THR A 139 -3.48 5.45 -9.36
CA THR A 139 -2.99 4.22 -9.96
C THR A 139 -2.58 3.23 -8.89
N ILE A 140 -2.44 1.98 -9.30
CA ILE A 140 -1.79 0.92 -8.56
C ILE A 140 -0.65 0.42 -9.42
N LEU A 141 0.58 0.75 -9.03
CA LEU A 141 1.77 0.13 -9.59
C LEU A 141 2.09 -1.10 -8.77
N THR A 142 2.04 -2.27 -9.38
CA THR A 142 2.46 -3.52 -8.74
C THR A 142 3.61 -4.12 -9.54
N CYS A 143 4.63 -4.58 -8.84
CA CYS A 143 5.74 -5.31 -9.42
C CYS A 143 5.89 -6.65 -8.71
N VAL A 144 6.26 -7.69 -9.44
CA VAL A 144 6.55 -9.02 -8.92
C VAL A 144 7.83 -9.57 -9.52
N LYS A 145 8.50 -10.42 -8.76
CA LYS A 145 9.78 -11.01 -9.13
C LYS A 145 9.85 -12.47 -8.69
N GLY A 146 10.55 -13.28 -9.47
CA GLY A 146 10.78 -14.70 -9.21
C GLY A 146 9.46 -15.49 -9.20
N ARG A 147 9.22 -16.26 -8.14
CA ARG A 147 8.00 -17.08 -7.98
C ARG A 147 6.77 -16.33 -7.48
N MET A 148 6.83 -15.00 -7.41
CA MET A 148 5.70 -14.18 -6.94
C MET A 148 4.72 -13.88 -8.07
N GLN A 149 3.43 -13.98 -7.77
CA GLN A 149 2.32 -13.48 -8.58
C GLN A 149 1.54 -12.45 -7.76
N ALA A 150 1.00 -11.45 -8.43
CA ALA A 150 0.03 -10.53 -7.86
C ALA A 150 -1.26 -10.55 -8.68
N THR A 151 -2.39 -10.60 -8.00
CA THR A 151 -3.73 -10.44 -8.58
C THR A 151 -4.32 -9.13 -8.08
N ILE A 152 -4.75 -8.27 -9.00
CA ILE A 152 -5.29 -6.94 -8.72
C ILE A 152 -6.69 -6.89 -9.37
N GLY A 153 -7.75 -7.02 -8.57
CA GLY A 153 -9.10 -7.25 -9.10
C GLY A 153 -9.17 -8.51 -9.98
N THR A 154 -9.48 -8.36 -11.26
CA THR A 154 -9.54 -9.46 -12.25
C THR A 154 -8.25 -9.65 -13.04
N GLU A 155 -7.25 -8.81 -12.82
CA GLU A 155 -5.99 -8.80 -13.57
C GLU A 155 -4.88 -9.46 -12.76
N SER A 156 -3.85 -9.99 -13.43
CA SER A 156 -2.72 -10.60 -12.73
C SER A 156 -1.40 -10.36 -13.45
N ILE A 157 -0.34 -10.16 -12.67
CA ILE A 157 1.04 -10.16 -13.15
C ILE A 157 1.83 -11.26 -12.43
N LYS A 158 2.77 -11.86 -13.14
CA LYS A 158 3.50 -13.04 -12.71
C LYS A 158 4.99 -12.82 -12.93
N GLY A 159 5.79 -13.13 -11.91
CA GLY A 159 7.24 -13.11 -12.02
C GLY A 159 7.75 -14.19 -12.99
N ASP A 160 9.04 -14.13 -13.30
CA ASP A 160 9.69 -15.00 -14.28
C ASP A 160 10.04 -16.41 -13.75
N GLY A 161 9.72 -16.69 -12.47
CA GLY A 161 9.96 -17.98 -11.81
C GLY A 161 11.43 -18.25 -11.45
N LYS A 162 12.36 -17.34 -11.77
CA LYS A 162 13.78 -17.51 -11.45
C LYS A 162 14.05 -17.20 -9.98
N THR A 163 15.21 -17.64 -9.48
CA THR A 163 15.67 -17.27 -8.14
C THR A 163 16.05 -15.79 -8.09
N ASP A 164 15.90 -15.21 -6.89
CA ASP A 164 15.88 -13.75 -6.69
C ASP A 164 17.11 -13.02 -7.27
N ASP A 165 18.30 -13.62 -7.25
CA ASP A 165 19.52 -12.97 -7.79
C ASP A 165 19.53 -12.76 -9.31
N SER A 166 18.62 -13.43 -10.04
CA SER A 166 18.55 -13.41 -11.51
C SER A 166 17.16 -13.07 -12.06
N ALA A 167 16.18 -12.91 -11.18
CA ALA A 167 14.81 -12.69 -11.58
C ALA A 167 14.60 -11.24 -12.03
N GLU A 168 13.81 -11.08 -13.09
CA GLU A 168 13.42 -9.77 -13.60
C GLU A 168 12.22 -9.23 -12.82
N ASN A 169 12.16 -7.91 -12.66
CA ASN A 169 10.97 -7.25 -12.14
C ASN A 169 9.93 -7.14 -13.26
N ILE A 170 8.81 -7.84 -13.10
CA ILE A 170 7.65 -7.73 -13.97
C ILE A 170 6.66 -6.79 -13.30
N CYS A 171 6.40 -5.64 -13.92
CA CYS A 171 5.55 -4.59 -13.37
C CYS A 171 4.32 -4.35 -14.25
N GLY A 172 3.23 -3.92 -13.61
CA GLY A 172 2.02 -3.46 -14.27
C GLY A 172 1.42 -2.26 -13.53
N CYS A 173 0.74 -1.40 -14.28
CA CYS A 173 -0.01 -0.27 -13.74
C CYS A 173 -1.50 -0.49 -13.98
N PHE A 174 -2.28 -0.42 -12.91
CA PHE A 174 -3.70 -0.70 -12.93
C PHE A 174 -4.46 0.58 -12.57
N PRO A 175 -5.23 1.17 -13.51
CA PRO A 175 -6.07 2.31 -13.20
C PRO A 175 -7.18 1.83 -12.26
N LYS A 176 -7.29 2.46 -11.08
CA LYS A 176 -8.29 2.11 -10.06
C LYS A 176 -8.80 3.37 -9.38
N ASP A 177 -10.11 3.38 -9.10
CA ASP A 177 -10.81 4.47 -8.43
C ASP A 177 -10.58 4.41 -6.91
N LEU A 178 -9.31 4.57 -6.50
CA LEU A 178 -8.83 4.69 -5.10
C LEU A 178 -8.87 3.40 -4.25
N ASP A 179 -9.48 2.32 -4.71
CA ASP A 179 -9.38 1.03 -4.04
C ASP A 179 -9.21 -0.17 -4.97
N ALA A 180 -8.47 -1.15 -4.46
CA ALA A 180 -8.42 -2.48 -5.05
C ALA A 180 -7.92 -3.49 -4.01
N ASP A 181 -8.52 -4.67 -4.06
CA ASP A 181 -7.96 -5.85 -3.43
C ASP A 181 -6.78 -6.35 -4.25
N ILE A 182 -5.65 -6.53 -3.56
CA ILE A 182 -4.42 -7.06 -4.12
C ILE A 182 -4.08 -8.35 -3.39
N THR A 183 -3.84 -9.42 -4.12
CA THR A 183 -3.38 -10.69 -3.54
C THR A 183 -2.01 -11.05 -4.08
N PHE A 184 -1.02 -11.20 -3.21
CA PHE A 184 0.29 -11.76 -3.51
C PHE A 184 0.33 -13.25 -3.18
N SER A 185 0.79 -14.07 -4.12
CA SER A 185 0.88 -15.53 -3.96
C SER A 185 2.14 -16.08 -4.63
N LEU A 186 2.58 -17.26 -4.18
CA LEU A 186 3.64 -18.01 -4.85
C LEU A 186 3.05 -18.99 -5.89
N PHE A 187 3.81 -19.29 -6.94
CA PHE A 187 3.47 -20.29 -7.95
C PHE A 187 4.61 -21.27 -8.23
#